data_AF-A0A1G7EW78-F1
#
_entry.id   AF-A0A1G7EW78-F1
#
_cell.length_a   1.000
_cell.length_b   1.000
_cell.length_c   1.000
_cell.angle_alpha   90.00
_cell.angle_beta   90.00
_cell.angle_gamma   90.00
#
_symmetry.space_group_name_H-M   'P 1'
#
loop_
_entity.id
_entity.type
_entity.pdbx_description
1 polymer ?
#
loop_
_entity_poly.entity_id
_entity_poly.type
_entity_poly.pdbx_seq_one_letter_code
_entity_poly.pdbx_strand_id
1 'polypeptide(L)'
;MTLPVDGPAAPPRSNGELDFAEPWESRAFGMAVTLHDAGAFTWEAFQAALVARIAASTGEWSYYREWLAALEDVLADTVTPEEIDTRAEILAHRHDH
;
A
#
# COMPACT_ATOMS: atom_id res chain seq x y z
N MET A 1 -11.96 -8.41 1.52
CA MET A 1 -10.48 -8.50 1.53
C MET A 1 -10.06 -9.43 2.66
N THR A 2 -9.35 -10.51 2.36
CA THR A 2 -8.80 -11.43 3.37
C THR A 2 -7.30 -11.21 3.43
N LEU A 3 -6.79 -10.71 4.55
CA LEU A 3 -5.35 -10.59 4.73
C LEU A 3 -4.72 -11.98 4.90
N PRO A 4 -3.59 -12.26 4.23
CA PRO A 4 -2.83 -13.46 4.51
C PRO A 4 -2.43 -13.50 6.00
N VAL A 5 -2.67 -14.65 6.62
CA VAL A 5 -2.28 -14.94 8.00
C VAL A 5 -0.81 -15.38 8.09
N ASP A 6 -0.34 -16.09 7.06
CA ASP A 6 1.01 -16.63 6.95
C ASP A 6 1.60 -16.35 5.55
N GLY A 7 2.94 -16.30 5.46
CA GLY A 7 3.69 -16.13 4.22
C GLY A 7 4.47 -14.81 4.13
N PRO A 8 5.32 -14.63 3.09
CA PRO A 8 6.22 -13.48 2.98
C PRO A 8 5.50 -12.13 2.87
N ALA A 9 4.27 -12.11 2.36
CA ALA A 9 3.44 -10.91 2.29
C ALA A 9 2.50 -10.73 3.49
N ALA A 10 2.54 -11.60 4.50
CA ALA A 10 1.70 -11.44 5.69
C ALA A 10 2.22 -10.27 6.54
N PRO A 11 1.34 -9.34 6.96
CA PRO A 11 1.77 -8.22 7.78
C PRO A 11 2.25 -8.67 9.16
N PRO A 12 3.26 -8.00 9.74
CA PRO A 12 3.73 -8.31 11.07
C PRO A 12 2.59 -8.14 12.08
N ARG A 13 2.46 -9.13 12.96
CA ARG A 13 1.43 -9.15 14.00
C ARG A 13 2.05 -9.39 15.36
N SER A 14 1.58 -8.64 16.35
CA SER A 14 1.92 -8.82 17.76
C SER A 14 0.64 -9.21 18.50
N ASN A 15 0.65 -10.38 19.15
CA ASN A 15 -0.50 -10.92 19.88
C ASN A 15 -1.82 -10.99 19.07
N GLY A 16 -1.73 -11.17 17.75
CA GLY A 16 -2.88 -11.29 16.84
C GLY A 16 -3.36 -9.96 16.22
N GLU A 17 -2.84 -8.82 16.67
CA GLU A 17 -3.12 -7.50 16.07
C GLU A 17 -2.00 -7.07 15.12
N LEU A 18 -2.32 -6.18 14.17
CA LEU A 18 -1.33 -5.59 13.28
C LEU A 18 -0.32 -4.79 14.10
N ASP A 19 0.95 -5.15 13.98
CA ASP A 19 2.03 -4.45 14.66
C ASP A 19 2.48 -3.29 13.78
N PHE A 20 2.36 -2.08 14.31
CA PHE A 20 2.81 -0.84 13.68
C PHE A 20 3.84 -0.20 14.60
N ALA A 21 5.11 -0.23 14.19
CA ALA A 21 6.21 0.40 14.90
C ALA A 21 6.13 1.93 14.84
N GLU A 22 5.58 2.47 13.75
CA GLU A 22 5.54 3.91 13.50
C GLU A 22 4.15 4.40 13.05
N PRO A 23 3.76 5.66 13.34
CA PRO A 23 2.45 6.20 12.96
C PRO A 23 2.19 6.26 11.45
N TRP A 24 3.23 6.22 10.61
CA TRP A 24 3.06 6.20 9.15
C TRP A 24 2.69 4.82 8.62
N GLU A 25 2.99 3.75 9.34
CA GLU A 25 2.74 2.37 8.90
C GLU A 25 1.24 2.04 8.92
N SER A 26 0.55 2.46 9.98
CA SER A 26 -0.92 2.36 10.06
C SER A 26 -1.61 3.18 8.96
N ARG A 27 -1.06 4.34 8.62
CA ARG A 27 -1.55 5.17 7.51
C ARG A 27 -1.32 4.49 6.16
N ALA A 28 -0.14 3.91 5.93
CA ALA A 28 0.17 3.15 4.71
C ALA A 28 -0.76 1.95 4.51
N PHE A 29 -1.03 1.20 5.60
CA PHE A 29 -2.00 0.12 5.58
C PHE A 29 -3.41 0.63 5.25
N GLY A 30 -3.87 1.68 5.92
CA GLY A 30 -5.18 2.29 5.69
C GLY A 30 -5.36 2.80 4.25
N MET A 31 -4.31 3.39 3.65
CA MET A 31 -4.34 3.84 2.26
C MET A 31 -4.53 2.66 1.30
N ALA A 32 -3.77 1.57 1.47
CA ALA A 32 -3.91 0.38 0.63
C ALA A 32 -5.32 -0.23 0.73
N VAL A 33 -5.88 -0.35 1.94
CA VAL A 33 -7.25 -0.84 2.15
C VAL A 33 -8.27 0.08 1.47
N THR A 34 -8.15 1.38 1.67
CA THR A 34 -9.10 2.37 1.10
C THR A 34 -9.08 2.36 -0.43
N LEU A 35 -7.89 2.28 -1.03
CA LEU A 35 -7.73 2.23 -2.49
C LEU A 35 -8.22 0.91 -3.08
N HIS A 36 -7.98 -0.21 -2.40
CA HIS A 36 -8.56 -1.49 -2.76
C HIS A 36 -10.09 -1.45 -2.72
N ASP A 37 -10.68 -0.93 -1.64
CA ASP A 37 -12.14 -0.83 -1.49
C ASP A 37 -12.75 0.16 -2.50
N ALA A 38 -11.99 1.16 -2.94
CA ALA A 38 -12.35 2.05 -4.04
C ALA A 38 -12.21 1.40 -5.44
N GLY A 39 -11.70 0.16 -5.52
CA GLY A 39 -11.51 -0.57 -6.77
C GLY A 39 -10.31 -0.08 -7.61
N ALA A 40 -9.38 0.68 -7.01
CA ALA A 40 -8.21 1.19 -7.71
C ALA A 40 -7.22 0.08 -8.09
N PHE A 41 -7.21 -1.05 -7.39
CA PHE A 41 -6.44 -2.24 -7.75
C PHE A 41 -7.05 -3.48 -7.11
N THR A 42 -6.62 -4.67 -7.51
CA THR A 42 -7.04 -5.93 -6.88
C THR A 42 -6.05 -6.36 -5.78
N TRP A 43 -6.58 -6.89 -4.68
CA TRP A 43 -5.74 -7.33 -3.55
C TRP A 43 -4.70 -8.36 -3.98
N GLU A 44 -5.05 -9.24 -4.92
CA GLU A 44 -4.16 -10.25 -5.48
C GLU A 44 -2.99 -9.64 -6.26
N ALA A 45 -3.22 -8.59 -7.04
CA ALA A 45 -2.16 -7.89 -7.77
C ALA A 45 -1.18 -7.21 -6.80
N PHE A 46 -1.71 -6.55 -5.77
CA PHE A 46 -0.91 -5.94 -4.71
C PHE A 46 -0.07 -6.98 -3.96
N GLN A 47 -0.68 -8.11 -3.58
CA GLN A 47 0.03 -9.18 -2.89
C GLN A 47 1.14 -9.77 -3.76
N ALA A 48 0.90 -9.97 -5.06
CA ALA A 48 1.91 -10.46 -5.99
C ALA A 48 3.09 -9.49 -6.12
N ALA A 49 2.81 -8.18 -6.26
CA ALA A 49 3.83 -7.14 -6.29
C ALA A 49 4.65 -7.13 -4.98
N LEU A 50 3.99 -7.17 -3.82
CA LEU A 50 4.65 -7.20 -2.53
C LEU A 50 5.57 -8.40 -2.35
N VAL A 51 5.11 -9.61 -2.71
CA VAL A 51 5.96 -10.82 -2.66
C VAL A 51 7.19 -10.66 -3.57
N ALA A 52 7.02 -10.15 -4.78
CA ALA A 52 8.13 -9.94 -5.71
C ALA A 52 9.18 -8.95 -5.14
N ARG A 53 8.71 -7.87 -4.51
CA ARG A 53 9.59 -6.88 -3.86
C ARG A 53 10.36 -7.44 -2.68
N ILE A 54 9.67 -8.14 -1.78
CA ILE A 54 10.29 -8.78 -0.63
C ILE A 54 11.31 -9.83 -1.10
N ALA A 55 10.99 -10.61 -2.14
CA ALA A 55 11.91 -11.59 -2.72
C ALA A 55 13.14 -10.95 -3.38
N ALA A 56 13.01 -9.74 -3.94
CA ALA A 56 14.10 -8.99 -4.55
C ALA A 56 14.93 -8.18 -3.53
N SER A 57 14.39 -7.94 -2.33
CA SER A 57 15.06 -7.19 -1.28
C SER A 57 16.32 -7.92 -0.80
N THR A 58 17.44 -7.20 -0.71
CA THR A 58 18.71 -7.73 -0.20
C THR A 58 19.23 -6.83 0.90
N GLY A 59 19.57 -7.39 2.06
CA GLY A 59 20.01 -6.63 3.23
C GLY A 59 18.87 -6.27 4.19
N GLU A 60 18.95 -5.08 4.79
CA GLU A 60 17.94 -4.58 5.73
C GLU A 60 16.75 -3.99 4.98
N TRP A 61 15.59 -4.66 5.07
CA TRP A 61 14.34 -4.21 4.46
C TRP A 61 13.26 -3.99 5.54
N SER A 62 12.28 -3.14 5.23
CA SER A 62 11.15 -2.87 6.11
C SER A 62 9.86 -3.27 5.39
N TYR A 63 9.04 -4.07 6.08
CA TYR A 63 7.78 -4.56 5.53
C TYR A 63 6.90 -3.45 5.00
N TYR A 64 6.67 -2.39 5.80
CA TYR A 64 5.80 -1.29 5.38
C TYR A 64 6.43 -0.37 4.32
N ARG A 65 7.77 -0.40 4.15
CA ARG A 65 8.41 0.26 3.01
C ARG A 65 8.20 -0.51 1.71
N GLU A 66 8.38 -1.83 1.73
CA GLU A 66 8.06 -2.66 0.56
C GLU A 66 6.55 -2.68 0.26
N TRP A 67 5.70 -2.57 1.29
CA TRP A 67 4.26 -2.38 1.15
C TRP A 67 3.92 -1.11 0.36
N LEU A 68 4.48 0.04 0.75
CA LEU A 68 4.27 1.30 0.05
C LEU A 68 4.76 1.23 -1.40
N ALA A 69 5.94 0.66 -1.62
CA ALA A 69 6.49 0.58 -2.96
C ALA A 69 5.71 -0.41 -3.85
N ALA A 70 5.20 -1.52 -3.29
CA ALA A 70 4.28 -2.41 -4.01
C ALA A 70 2.94 -1.72 -4.31
N LEU A 71 2.47 -0.83 -3.43
CA LEU A 71 1.27 -0.05 -3.63
C LEU A 71 1.47 0.96 -4.78
N GLU A 72 2.63 1.61 -4.83
CA GLU A 72 3.03 2.46 -5.95
C GLU A 72 3.08 1.69 -7.26
N ASP A 73 3.67 0.48 -7.26
CA ASP A 73 3.78 -0.37 -8.45
C ASP A 73 2.40 -0.72 -9.03
N VAL A 74 1.43 -1.10 -8.20
CA VAL A 74 0.08 -1.45 -8.69
C VAL A 74 -0.76 -0.24 -9.08
N LEU A 75 -0.53 0.92 -8.45
CA LEU A 75 -1.21 2.16 -8.78
C LEU A 75 -0.64 2.81 -10.04
N ALA A 76 0.65 2.61 -10.35
CA ALA A 76 1.26 3.14 -11.56
C ALA A 76 0.54 2.64 -12.84
N ASP A 77 -0.03 1.43 -12.78
CA ASP A 77 -0.83 0.87 -13.88
C ASP A 77 -2.27 1.39 -13.92
N THR A 78 -2.78 2.01 -12.86
CA THR A 78 -4.18 2.49 -12.76
C THR A 78 -4.34 4.00 -12.72
N VAL A 79 -3.30 4.73 -12.33
CA VAL A 79 -3.33 6.18 -12.22
C VAL A 79 -2.46 6.76 -13.32
N THR A 80 -3.10 7.22 -14.39
CA THR A 80 -2.40 8.00 -15.42
C THR A 80 -1.92 9.32 -14.82
N PRO A 81 -0.82 9.91 -15.34
CA PRO A 81 -0.34 11.21 -14.89
C PRO A 81 -1.45 12.28 -14.86
N GLU A 82 -2.39 12.25 -15.82
CA GLU A 82 -3.56 13.14 -15.88
C GLU A 82 -4.51 12.98 -14.69
N GLU A 83 -4.68 11.76 -14.18
CA GLU A 83 -5.54 11.47 -13.04
C GLU A 83 -4.87 11.90 -11.71
N ILE A 84 -3.53 11.85 -11.65
CA ILE A 84 -2.75 12.43 -10.54
C ILE A 84 -2.88 13.95 -10.54
N ASP A 85 -2.70 14.61 -11.69
CA ASP A 85 -2.80 16.06 -11.81
C ASP A 85 -4.21 16.55 -11.45
N THR A 86 -5.25 15.88 -11.96
CA THR A 86 -6.65 16.21 -11.66
C THR A 86 -6.95 16.07 -10.16
N ARG A 87 -6.46 15.00 -9.51
CA ARG A 87 -6.67 14.81 -8.06
C ARG A 87 -5.82 15.76 -7.21
N ALA A 88 -4.60 16.10 -7.64
CA ALA A 88 -3.75 17.08 -6.99
C ALA A 88 -4.39 18.48 -7.04
N GLU A 89 -4.98 18.86 -8.18
CA GLU A 89 -5.74 20.10 -8.32
C GLU A 89 -6.98 20.13 -7.42
N ILE A 90 -7.74 19.02 -7.35
CA ILE A 90 -8.93 18.91 -6.48
C ILE A 90 -8.56 19.00 -4.99
N LEU A 91 -7.45 18.37 -4.57
CA LEU A 91 -6.99 18.41 -3.18
C LEU A 91 -6.40 19.77 -2.80
N ALA A 92 -5.69 20.41 -3.73
CA ALA A 92 -5.22 21.79 -3.55
C ALA A 92 -6.41 22.76 -3.40
N HIS A 93 -7.48 22.57 -4.17
CA HIS A 93 -8.71 23.37 -4.06
C HIS A 93 -9.48 23.14 -2.75
N ARG A 94 -9.28 21.99 -2.08
CA ARG A 94 -9.98 21.65 -0.83
C ARG A 94 -9.28 22.20 0.42
N HIS A 95 -8.06 22.75 0.29
CA HIS A 95 -7.30 23.33 1.40
C HIS A 95 -7.53 24.84 1.58
N ASP A 96 -8.36 25.47 0.73
CA ASP A 96 -8.64 26.92 0.74
C ASP A 96 -10.05 27.30 1.26
N HIS A 97 -10.75 26.42 1.98
CA HIS A 97 -12.08 26.70 2.54
C HIS A 97 -12.23 26.37 4.03
#